data_AF-A0A558ATX6-F1
#
_entry.id   AF-A0A558ATX6-F1
#
_cell.length_a   1.000
_cell.length_b   1.000
_cell.length_c   1.000
_cell.angle_alpha   90.00
_cell.angle_beta   90.00
_cell.angle_gamma   90.00
#
_symmetry.space_group_name_H-M   'P 1'
#
loop_
_entity.id
_entity.type
_entity.pdbx_description
1 polymer ?
#
loop_
_entity_poly.entity_id
_entity_poly.type
_entity_poly.pdbx_seq_one_letter_code
_entity_poly.pdbx_strand_id
1 'polypeptide(L)'
;MAQVYFWEEAERDYKKLDGTMKRWVEAAEARLIVRGSEIGKDPGNTHYSKLAGFKELKNHKIGIRLIFKVSSEGNIEIIEIVAIGKREDEKIFRTAENRRKKHL
;
A
#
# COMPACT_ATOMS: atom_id res chain seq x y z
N MET A 1 -11.55 -15.43 7.73
CA MET A 1 -11.59 -14.20 6.92
C MET A 1 -10.29 -13.44 7.17
N ALA A 2 -9.64 -12.94 6.13
CA ALA A 2 -8.44 -12.12 6.31
C ALA A 2 -8.82 -10.79 6.96
N GLN A 3 -8.03 -10.33 7.92
CA GLN A 3 -8.16 -8.98 8.48
C GLN A 3 -7.19 -8.04 7.76
N VAL A 4 -7.57 -6.76 7.70
CA VAL A 4 -6.72 -5.69 7.14
C VAL A 4 -6.28 -4.79 8.28
N TYR A 5 -4.98 -4.54 8.35
CA TYR A 5 -4.35 -3.67 9.34
C TYR A 5 -3.59 -2.56 8.64
N PHE A 6 -3.71 -1.36 9.17
CA PHE A 6 -2.91 -0.21 8.74
C PHE A 6 -1.76 -0.06 9.71
N TRP A 7 -0.54 0.06 9.19
CA TRP A 7 0.57 0.54 10.00
C TRP A 7 0.31 2.00 10.39
N GLU A 8 0.92 2.43 11.49
CA GLU A 8 0.71 3.77 12.04
C GLU A 8 0.95 4.87 10.97
N GLU A 9 1.99 4.70 10.17
CA GLU A 9 2.30 5.63 9.08
C GLU A 9 1.23 5.59 7.96
N ALA A 10 0.71 4.41 7.62
CA ALA A 10 -0.35 4.27 6.63
C ALA A 10 -1.69 4.86 7.10
N GLU A 11 -2.01 4.78 8.40
CA GLU A 11 -3.16 5.49 8.96
C GLU A 11 -3.01 7.01 8.80
N ARG A 12 -1.81 7.53 9.09
CA ARG A 12 -1.52 8.97 8.95
C ARG A 12 -1.64 9.41 7.49
N ASP A 13 -1.22 8.57 6.56
CA ASP A 13 -1.42 8.81 5.14
C ASP A 13 -2.90 8.84 4.76
N TYR A 14 -3.66 7.82 5.17
CA TYR A 14 -5.10 7.73 4.93
C TYR A 14 -5.85 8.97 5.42
N LYS A 15 -5.52 9.45 6.62
CA LYS A 15 -6.16 10.63 7.24
C LYS A 15 -5.99 11.89 6.38
N LYS A 16 -4.88 12.03 5.64
CA LYS A 16 -4.57 13.18 4.76
C LYS A 16 -5.26 13.15 3.40
N LEU A 17 -5.86 12.01 3.02
CA LEU A 17 -6.50 11.87 1.71
C LEU A 17 -7.81 12.67 1.61
N ASP A 18 -8.12 13.09 0.39
CA ASP A 18 -9.44 13.63 0.06
C ASP A 18 -10.53 12.53 0.05
N GLY A 19 -11.80 12.93 -0.02
CA GLY A 19 -12.93 12.00 0.03
C GLY A 19 -12.97 10.99 -1.12
N THR A 20 -12.48 11.34 -2.30
CA THR A 20 -12.45 10.43 -3.47
C THR A 20 -11.40 9.34 -3.27
N MET A 21 -10.23 9.76 -2.80
CA MET A 21 -9.12 8.87 -2.48
C MET A 21 -9.45 7.94 -1.30
N LYS A 22 -10.10 8.45 -0.24
CA LYS A 22 -10.55 7.63 0.90
C LYS A 22 -11.50 6.52 0.46
N ARG A 23 -12.52 6.84 -0.33
CA ARG A 23 -13.46 5.86 -0.90
C ARG A 23 -12.76 4.80 -1.74
N TRP A 24 -11.71 5.18 -2.46
CA TRP A 24 -10.93 4.21 -3.23
C TRP A 24 -10.14 3.25 -2.33
N VAL A 25 -9.57 3.73 -1.22
CA VAL A 25 -8.88 2.90 -0.22
C VAL A 25 -9.85 1.94 0.46
N GLU A 26 -11.03 2.40 0.88
CA GLU A 26 -12.09 1.56 1.47
C GLU A 26 -12.51 0.44 0.50
N ALA A 27 -12.67 0.76 -0.78
CA ALA A 27 -12.97 -0.24 -1.81
C ALA A 27 -11.78 -1.18 -2.10
N ALA A 28 -10.54 -0.73 -1.91
CA ALA A 28 -9.36 -1.59 -1.99
C ALA A 28 -9.31 -2.57 -0.80
N GLU A 29 -9.54 -2.09 0.42
CA GLU A 29 -9.63 -2.89 1.64
C GLU A 29 -10.68 -4.00 1.53
N ALA A 30 -11.91 -3.66 1.12
CA ALA A 30 -12.97 -4.66 0.94
C ALA A 30 -12.59 -5.77 -0.06
N ARG A 31 -11.91 -5.41 -1.17
CA ARG A 31 -11.42 -6.39 -2.15
C ARG A 31 -10.27 -7.23 -1.60
N LEU A 32 -9.40 -6.63 -0.79
CA LEU A 32 -8.28 -7.29 -0.14
C LEU A 32 -8.80 -8.34 0.88
N ILE A 33 -9.81 -8.03 1.68
CA ILE A 33 -10.44 -9.01 2.60
C ILE A 33 -10.93 -10.26 1.87
N VAL A 34 -11.51 -10.09 0.67
CA VAL A 34 -12.10 -11.18 -0.11
C VAL A 34 -11.05 -11.96 -0.90
N ARG A 35 -10.08 -11.27 -1.50
CA ARG A 35 -9.17 -11.85 -2.51
C ARG A 35 -7.73 -11.99 -2.05
N GLY A 36 -7.37 -11.40 -0.91
CA GLY A 36 -6.03 -11.48 -0.33
C GLY A 36 -4.92 -11.11 -1.33
N SER A 37 -3.95 -12.01 -1.46
CA SER A 37 -2.80 -11.86 -2.35
C SER A 37 -3.12 -12.09 -3.84
N GLU A 38 -4.33 -12.52 -4.23
CA GLU A 38 -4.66 -12.71 -5.65
C GLU A 38 -4.72 -11.39 -6.43
N ILE A 39 -4.91 -10.28 -5.72
CA ILE A 39 -4.93 -8.93 -6.29
C ILE A 39 -3.65 -8.17 -5.95
N GLY A 40 -3.41 -7.12 -6.72
CA GLY A 40 -2.19 -6.34 -6.63
C GLY A 40 -1.09 -6.88 -7.54
N LYS A 41 -0.12 -6.02 -7.82
CA LYS A 41 1.05 -6.35 -8.63
C LYS A 41 2.28 -6.26 -7.78
N ASP A 42 3.31 -7.02 -8.13
CA ASP A 42 4.61 -6.78 -7.51
C ASP A 42 5.05 -5.37 -7.93
N PRO A 43 5.45 -4.50 -6.97
CA PRO A 43 5.88 -3.13 -7.28
C PRO A 43 7.14 -3.06 -8.16
N GLY A 44 7.73 -4.23 -8.45
CA GLY A 44 8.98 -4.39 -9.18
C GLY A 44 10.19 -4.21 -8.26
N ASN A 45 11.29 -4.89 -8.58
CA ASN A 45 12.58 -4.57 -7.98
C ASN A 45 13.11 -3.29 -8.64
N THR A 46 13.08 -2.18 -7.92
CA THR A 46 13.91 -1.02 -8.28
C THR A 46 15.25 -1.16 -7.55
N HIS A 47 16.30 -0.52 -8.08
CA HIS A 47 17.64 -0.50 -7.45
C HIS A 47 17.65 0.06 -6.01
N TYR A 48 16.52 0.64 -5.56
CA TYR A 48 16.38 1.42 -4.33
C TYR A 48 15.43 0.83 -3.28
N SER A 49 14.73 -0.27 -3.54
CA SER A 49 13.74 -0.82 -2.59
C SER A 49 13.69 -2.35 -2.60
N LYS A 50 13.93 -2.97 -1.44
CA LYS A 50 13.76 -4.43 -1.23
C LYS A 50 12.32 -4.72 -0.78
N LEU A 51 11.34 -4.34 -1.61
CA LEU A 51 9.92 -4.62 -1.38
C LEU A 51 9.50 -6.03 -1.85
N ALA A 52 10.43 -6.99 -1.81
CA ALA A 52 10.12 -8.38 -2.09
C ALA A 52 9.09 -8.88 -1.07
N GLY A 53 7.99 -9.49 -1.57
CA GLY A 53 6.87 -9.93 -0.74
C GLY A 53 5.78 -8.86 -0.51
N PHE A 54 5.97 -7.64 -1.04
CA PHE A 54 4.94 -6.60 -1.03
C PHE A 54 4.22 -6.55 -2.37
N LYS A 55 3.01 -5.99 -2.35
CA LYS A 55 2.14 -5.80 -3.52
C LYS A 55 1.61 -4.37 -3.56
N GLU A 56 1.34 -3.90 -4.78
CA GLU A 56 0.77 -2.59 -5.05
C GLU A 56 -0.65 -2.67 -5.63
N LEU A 57 -1.52 -1.78 -5.18
CA LEU A 57 -2.72 -1.36 -5.89
C LEU A 57 -2.54 0.09 -6.31
N LYS A 58 -2.92 0.44 -7.54
CA LYS A 58 -2.83 1.82 -8.04
C LYS A 58 -4.04 2.21 -8.87
N ASN A 59 -4.43 3.47 -8.77
CA ASN A 59 -5.41 4.09 -9.66
C ASN A 59 -4.85 5.38 -10.22
N HIS A 60 -4.40 5.30 -11.48
CA HIS A 60 -3.78 6.41 -12.21
C HIS A 60 -4.73 7.58 -12.47
N LYS A 61 -6.05 7.34 -12.55
CA LYS A 61 -7.02 8.41 -12.83
C LYS A 61 -7.13 9.42 -11.69
N ILE A 62 -7.06 8.92 -10.46
CA ILE A 62 -7.15 9.75 -9.25
C ILE A 62 -5.78 9.96 -8.60
N GLY A 63 -4.71 9.41 -9.19
CA GLY A 63 -3.35 9.54 -8.68
C GLY A 63 -3.19 8.96 -7.26
N ILE A 64 -3.55 7.70 -7.04
CA ILE A 64 -3.33 7.04 -5.74
C ILE A 64 -2.65 5.68 -5.88
N ARG A 65 -1.81 5.36 -4.89
CA ARG A 65 -1.12 4.07 -4.73
C ARG A 65 -1.27 3.59 -3.29
N LEU A 66 -1.44 2.28 -3.13
CA LEU A 66 -1.50 1.59 -1.86
C LEU A 66 -0.53 0.41 -1.91
N ILE A 67 0.36 0.32 -0.93
CA ILE A 67 1.33 -0.76 -0.80
C ILE A 67 0.98 -1.59 0.42
N PHE A 68 0.96 -2.91 0.24
CA PHE A 68 0.61 -3.86 1.28
C PHE A 68 1.48 -5.12 1.21
N LYS A 69 1.45 -5.93 2.26
CA LYS A 69 1.97 -7.32 2.24
C LYS A 69 0.92 -8.27 2.84
N VAL A 70 1.09 -9.55 2.60
CA VAL A 70 0.30 -10.60 3.27
C VAL A 70 1.19 -11.25 4.32
N SER A 71 0.73 -11.29 5.57
CA SER A 71 1.46 -11.91 6.68
C SER A 71 1.46 -13.43 6.55
N SER A 72 2.31 -14.11 7.33
CA SER A 72 2.34 -15.58 7.42
C SER A 72 1.00 -16.18 7.87
N GLU A 73 0.17 -15.41 8.57
CA GLU A 73 -1.16 -15.81 9.05
C GLU A 73 -2.27 -15.52 8.02
N GLY A 74 -1.93 -14.98 6.85
CA GLY A 74 -2.89 -14.63 5.81
C GLY A 74 -3.61 -13.30 6.02
N ASN A 75 -3.18 -12.50 7.00
CA ASN A 75 -3.68 -11.14 7.20
C ASN A 75 -3.00 -10.15 6.24
N ILE A 76 -3.62 -9.00 6.04
CA ILE A 76 -3.16 -7.98 5.09
C ILE A 76 -2.68 -6.78 5.88
N GLU A 77 -1.44 -6.38 5.64
CA GLU A 77 -0.84 -5.21 6.28
C GLU A 77 -0.64 -4.13 5.22
N ILE A 78 -1.37 -3.02 5.34
CA ILE A 78 -1.22 -1.81 4.53
C ILE A 78 -0.16 -0.93 5.17
N ILE A 79 0.86 -0.59 4.37
CA ILE A 79 2.13 -0.05 4.87
C ILE A 79 2.36 1.37 4.37
N GLU A 80 1.83 1.68 3.19
CA GLU A 80 1.92 3.00 2.57
C GLU A 80 0.66 3.30 1.79
N ILE A 81 0.15 4.52 1.91
CA ILE A 81 -0.84 5.07 0.99
C ILE A 81 -0.34 6.41 0.49
N VAL A 82 -0.26 6.59 -0.83
CA VAL A 82 0.26 7.83 -1.40
C VAL A 82 -0.69 8.38 -2.44
N ALA A 83 -1.06 9.64 -2.27
CA ALA A 83 -1.61 10.48 -3.33
C ALA A 83 -0.44 10.96 -4.21
N ILE A 84 -0.34 10.41 -5.42
CA ILE A 84 0.75 10.65 -6.38
C ILE A 84 0.47 11.89 -7.22
N GLY A 85 1.36 12.88 -7.14
CA GLY A 85 1.59 13.87 -8.19
C GLY A 85 2.55 13.33 -9.28
N LYS A 86 2.58 13.95 -10.47
CA LYS A 86 3.23 13.44 -11.70
C LYS A 86 4.73 13.04 -11.64
N ARG A 87 5.45 13.14 -10.51
CA ARG A 87 6.92 12.88 -10.40
C ARG A 87 7.41 12.40 -9.02
N GLU A 88 6.80 11.40 -8.38
CA GLU A 88 7.24 10.97 -7.03
C GLU A 88 7.53 9.48 -6.82
N ASP A 89 7.53 8.65 -7.86
CA ASP A 89 7.65 7.19 -7.72
C ASP A 89 8.89 6.72 -6.91
N GLU A 90 10.06 7.34 -7.11
CA GLU A 90 11.29 6.92 -6.38
C GLU A 90 11.23 7.23 -4.87
N LYS A 91 10.70 8.40 -4.49
CA LYS A 91 10.59 8.79 -3.07
C LYS A 91 9.67 7.84 -2.31
N ILE A 92 8.58 7.41 -2.95
CA ILE A 92 7.58 6.51 -2.36
C ILE A 92 8.21 5.16 -2.00
N PHE A 93 8.99 4.58 -2.91
CA PHE A 93 9.64 3.30 -2.65
C PHE A 93 10.67 3.38 -1.52
N ARG A 94 11.41 4.51 -1.41
CA ARG A 94 12.31 4.75 -0.28
C ARG A 94 11.55 4.89 1.04
N THR A 95 10.43 5.60 1.05
CA THR A 95 9.58 5.74 2.26
C THR A 95 9.06 4.37 2.71
N ALA A 96 8.52 3.58 1.78
CA ALA A 96 8.01 2.24 2.09
C ALA A 96 9.12 1.30 2.62
N GLU A 97 10.32 1.34 2.04
CA GLU A 97 11.47 0.55 2.54
C GLU A 97 11.92 1.01 3.94
N ASN A 98 11.91 2.33 4.22
CA ASN A 98 12.25 2.84 5.54
C ASN A 98 11.24 2.40 6.60
N ARG A 99 9.94 2.45 6.27
CA ARG A 99 8.88 1.92 7.14
C ARG A 99 9.07 0.43 7.36
N ARG A 100 9.35 -0.33 6.30
CA ARG A 100 9.63 -1.76 6.40
C ARG A 100 10.73 -2.06 7.42
N LYS A 101 11.87 -1.36 7.35
CA LYS A 101 12.99 -1.52 8.30
C LYS A 101 12.67 -1.15 9.75
N LYS A 102 11.65 -0.32 9.98
CA LYS A 102 11.22 0.07 11.33
C LYS A 102 10.38 -1.02 12.00
N HIS A 103 9.65 -1.80 11.22
CA HIS A 103 8.64 -2.76 11.70
C HIS A 103 9.01 -4.23 11.45
N LEU A 104 10.14 -4.51 10.76
CA LEU A 104 10.71 -5.85 10.53
C LEU A 104 12.20 -5.85 10.89
#